data_AF-F3QL30-F1
#
_entry.id   AF-F3QL30-F1
#
_cell.length_a   1.000
_cell.length_b   1.000
_cell.length_c   1.000
_cell.angle_alpha   90.00
_cell.angle_beta   90.00
_cell.angle_gamma   90.00
#
_symmetry.space_group_name_H-M   'P 1'
#
loop_
_entity.id
_entity.type
_entity.pdbx_description
1 polymer ?
#
loop_
_entity_poly.entity_id
_entity_poly.type
_entity_poly.pdbx_seq_one_letter_code
_entity_poly.pdbx_strand_id
1 'polypeptide(L)'
;MYRFVQLPDNGEDHFLALGRGCVDTVRSKFHHVMSAASEGEYNYMATVPNNRDHKTFVISKQLMQDMVTSGEFTPKTNLLKEGRSLGELYVTGLSMYEGKLFAVSKNFNCIFEIDPKNEMIVKAFALPASLDDVRGLIADKDGFKVLNRNVLVTLRD
;
A
#
# COMPACT_ATOMS: atom_id res chain seq x y z
N MET A 1 -29.94 22.87 30.07
CA MET A 1 -29.70 21.93 31.18
C MET A 1 -29.66 20.54 30.56
N TYR A 2 -28.47 19.98 30.31
CA TYR A 2 -28.34 18.63 29.76
C TYR A 2 -28.12 17.65 30.91
N ARG A 3 -28.91 16.58 30.92
CA ARG A 3 -28.89 15.52 31.94
C ARG A 3 -27.93 14.44 31.45
N PHE A 4 -26.78 14.29 32.11
CA PHE A 4 -25.87 13.17 31.86
C PHE A 4 -26.49 11.92 32.50
N VAL A 5 -26.72 10.88 31.70
CA VAL A 5 -27.12 9.57 32.20
C VAL A 5 -25.83 8.82 32.51
N GLN A 6 -25.57 8.58 33.80
CA GLN A 6 -24.45 7.76 34.25
C GLN A 6 -24.87 6.29 34.15
N LEU A 7 -24.18 5.53 33.30
CA LEU A 7 -24.35 4.08 33.19
C LEU A 7 -23.65 3.38 34.37
N PRO A 8 -24.08 2.16 34.74
CA PRO A 8 -23.52 1.44 35.88
C PRO A 8 -22.04 1.11 35.67
N ASP A 9 -21.26 1.35 36.71
CA ASP A 9 -19.82 1.17 36.73
C ASP A 9 -19.48 -0.30 36.96
N ASN A 10 -19.40 -1.06 35.86
CA ASN A 10 -19.14 -2.49 35.87
C ASN A 10 -17.64 -2.76 35.65
N GLY A 11 -16.80 -2.35 36.61
CA GLY A 11 -15.40 -2.80 36.72
C GLY A 11 -14.44 -2.29 35.63
N GLU A 12 -13.45 -1.50 36.04
CA GLU A 12 -12.45 -0.89 35.16
C GLU A 12 -11.44 -1.85 34.50
N ASP A 13 -11.63 -3.18 34.57
CA ASP A 13 -10.66 -4.16 34.05
C ASP A 13 -10.99 -4.72 32.65
N HIS A 14 -12.04 -4.23 31.99
CA HIS A 14 -12.45 -4.71 30.66
C HIS A 14 -12.73 -3.60 29.64
N PHE A 15 -12.10 -2.42 29.79
CA PHE A 15 -11.81 -1.66 28.59
C PHE A 15 -10.69 -2.39 27.85
N LEU A 16 -11.05 -3.27 26.92
CA LEU A 16 -10.20 -3.52 25.76
C LEU A 16 -10.01 -2.16 25.11
N ALA A 17 -9.01 -1.42 25.58
CA ALA A 17 -8.33 -0.44 24.78
C ALA A 17 -7.78 -1.25 23.61
N LEU A 18 -8.63 -1.45 22.60
CA LEU A 18 -8.21 -1.70 21.23
C LEU A 18 -7.34 -0.49 20.92
N GLY A 19 -6.07 -0.59 21.29
CA GLY A 19 -5.08 0.44 21.08
C GLY A 19 -5.26 0.87 19.64
N ARG A 20 -5.52 2.16 19.41
CA ARG A 20 -5.68 2.64 18.05
C ARG A 20 -4.43 2.20 17.32
N GLY A 21 -4.59 1.31 16.32
CA GLY A 21 -3.51 0.93 15.44
C GLY A 21 -2.93 2.20 14.87
N CYS A 22 -1.71 2.54 15.27
CA CYS A 22 -1.07 3.78 14.89
C CYS A 22 0.11 3.44 13.97
N VAL A 23 0.06 3.94 12.74
CA VAL A 23 1.25 4.03 11.89
C VAL A 23 2.10 5.19 12.42
N ASP A 24 2.77 5.00 13.56
CA ASP A 24 3.62 6.02 14.18
C ASP A 24 5.08 5.86 13.78
N THR A 25 5.36 6.03 12.49
CA THR A 25 6.74 6.09 11.99
C THR A 25 7.09 7.54 11.70
N VAL A 26 8.37 7.91 11.88
CA VAL A 26 8.87 9.23 11.44
C VAL A 26 8.54 9.41 9.95
N ARG A 27 8.58 8.34 9.17
CA ARG A 27 8.34 8.34 7.75
C ARG A 27 6.85 8.46 7.37
N SER A 28 5.91 7.90 8.14
CA SER A 28 4.47 8.11 7.92
C SER A 28 4.05 9.57 8.12
N LYS A 29 4.84 10.35 8.89
CA LYS A 29 4.66 11.80 9.03
C LYS A 29 5.18 12.60 7.83
N PHE A 30 6.11 12.03 7.05
CA PHE A 30 6.69 12.66 5.87
C PHE A 30 6.14 12.13 4.55
N HIS A 31 5.53 10.95 4.52
CA HIS A 31 5.07 10.30 3.30
C HIS A 31 3.58 9.97 3.40
N HIS A 32 2.82 10.43 2.41
CA HIS A 32 1.41 10.06 2.27
C HIS A 32 1.31 8.60 1.80
N VAL A 33 0.33 7.87 2.32
CA VAL A 33 -0.04 6.52 1.86
C VAL A 33 -1.33 6.63 1.05
N MET A 34 -1.33 6.06 -0.15
CA MET A 34 -2.50 6.07 -1.05
C MET A 34 -3.10 4.67 -1.24
N SER A 35 -2.32 3.63 -1.03
CA SER A 35 -2.76 2.26 -1.25
C SER A 35 -2.26 1.33 -0.15
N ALA A 36 -3.09 0.34 0.17
CA ALA A 36 -2.80 -0.68 1.16
C ALA A 36 -3.28 -2.05 0.67
N ALA A 37 -2.60 -3.10 1.11
CA ALA A 37 -2.95 -4.49 0.85
C ALA A 37 -2.70 -5.32 2.11
N SER A 38 -3.55 -6.31 2.36
CA SER A 38 -3.48 -7.11 3.57
C SER A 38 -3.30 -8.58 3.22
N GLU A 39 -2.47 -9.26 4.00
CA GLU A 39 -2.24 -10.70 3.91
C GLU A 39 -2.17 -11.26 5.32
N GLY A 40 -3.31 -11.70 5.88
CA GLY A 40 -3.46 -12.43 7.16
C GLY A 40 -2.67 -11.94 8.39
N GLU A 41 -1.35 -12.01 8.32
CA GLU A 41 -0.35 -11.53 9.26
C GLU A 41 -0.03 -10.02 9.12
N TYR A 42 0.09 -9.48 7.91
CA TYR A 42 0.57 -8.10 7.69
C TYR A 42 -0.38 -7.23 6.85
N ASN A 43 -0.44 -5.94 7.19
CA ASN A 43 -0.93 -4.85 6.36
C ASN A 43 0.26 -4.12 5.73
N TYR A 44 0.28 -4.06 4.40
CA TYR A 44 1.26 -3.33 3.63
C TYR A 44 0.68 -2.03 3.12
N MET A 45 1.49 -0.98 3.14
CA MET A 45 1.12 0.37 2.73
C MET A 45 2.21 0.93 1.82
N ALA A 46 1.82 1.50 0.69
CA ALA A 46 2.75 2.10 -0.26
C ALA A 46 2.68 3.63 -0.20
N THR A 47 3.84 4.27 -0.07
CA THR A 47 3.94 5.73 -0.09
C THR A 47 3.76 6.29 -1.50
N VAL A 48 3.26 7.51 -1.61
CA VAL A 48 3.26 8.28 -2.86
C VAL A 48 4.42 9.28 -2.94
N PRO A 49 4.76 9.78 -4.14
CA PRO A 49 5.79 10.79 -4.36
C PRO A 49 5.58 12.01 -3.45
N ASN A 50 6.68 12.54 -2.92
CA ASN A 50 6.69 13.73 -2.08
C ASN A 50 7.53 14.83 -2.76
N ASN A 51 7.05 16.07 -2.75
CA ASN A 51 7.78 17.23 -3.25
C ASN A 51 9.09 17.52 -2.49
N ARG A 52 9.22 17.03 -1.25
CA ARG A 52 10.45 17.18 -0.45
C ARG A 52 11.41 16.00 -0.63
N ASP A 53 10.89 14.83 -0.95
CA ASP A 53 11.65 13.61 -1.21
C ASP A 53 11.14 12.94 -2.49
N HIS A 54 11.78 13.28 -3.60
CA HIS A 54 11.48 12.74 -4.93
C HIS A 54 12.18 11.42 -5.24
N LYS A 55 12.96 10.88 -4.29
CA LYS A 55 13.84 9.73 -4.56
C LYS A 55 13.33 8.45 -3.91
N THR A 56 12.64 8.57 -2.78
CA THR A 56 12.31 7.39 -1.98
C THR A 56 10.89 6.91 -2.23
N PHE A 57 10.77 5.61 -2.47
CA PHE A 57 9.51 4.86 -2.40
C PHE A 57 9.61 3.89 -1.24
N VAL A 58 8.63 3.88 -0.35
CA VAL A 58 8.64 3.02 0.85
C VAL A 58 7.39 2.16 0.91
N ILE A 59 7.61 0.91 1.29
CA ILE A 59 6.57 0.00 1.75
C ILE A 59 6.68 -0.10 3.27
N SER A 60 5.61 0.26 3.97
CA SER A 60 5.48 0.06 5.41
C SER A 60 4.66 -1.21 5.65
N LYS A 61 5.11 -2.06 6.57
CA LYS A 61 4.38 -3.25 7.01
C LYS A 61 3.96 -3.11 8.47
N GLN A 62 2.72 -3.45 8.75
CA GLN A 62 2.13 -3.40 10.07
C GLN A 62 1.60 -4.80 10.40
N LEU A 63 1.94 -5.31 11.57
CA LEU A 63 1.42 -6.60 12.02
C LEU A 63 -0.07 -6.43 12.34
N MET A 64 -0.92 -7.31 11.81
CA MET A 64 -2.36 -7.19 12.01
C MET A 64 -2.82 -7.52 13.42
N GLN A 65 -2.06 -8.36 14.13
CA GLN A 65 -2.40 -8.80 15.48
C GLN A 65 -2.50 -7.63 16.47
N ASP A 66 -1.58 -6.68 16.38
CA ASP A 66 -1.48 -5.53 17.29
C ASP A 66 -1.62 -4.18 16.58
N MET A 67 -1.71 -4.21 15.24
CA MET A 67 -1.77 -3.02 14.40
C MET A 67 -0.56 -2.09 14.59
N VAL A 68 0.60 -2.66 14.92
CA VAL A 68 1.87 -1.94 15.13
C VAL A 68 2.79 -2.10 13.92
N THR A 69 3.55 -1.04 13.61
CA THR A 69 4.54 -1.11 12.53
C THR A 69 5.60 -2.17 12.83
N SER A 70 5.71 -3.16 11.93
CA SER A 70 6.70 -4.24 12.00
C SER A 70 7.96 -3.92 11.20
N GLY A 71 7.88 -3.04 10.21
CA GLY A 71 9.05 -2.57 9.47
C GLY A 71 8.73 -1.68 8.28
N GLU A 72 9.77 -1.12 7.69
CA GLU A 72 9.70 -0.30 6.47
C GLU A 72 10.88 -0.64 5.57
N PHE A 73 10.65 -0.65 4.26
CA PHE A 73 11.72 -0.86 3.29
C PHE A 73 11.50 -0.07 2.01
N THR A 74 12.60 0.30 1.36
CA THR A 74 12.60 0.77 -0.03
C THR A 74 12.96 -0.42 -0.92
N PRO A 75 12.06 -0.85 -1.82
CA PRO A 75 12.35 -2.00 -2.68
C PRO A 75 13.60 -1.75 -3.51
N LYS A 76 14.49 -2.75 -3.58
CA LYS A 76 15.61 -2.74 -4.52
C LYS A 76 15.10 -3.07 -5.91
N THR A 77 15.75 -2.55 -6.95
CA THR A 77 15.42 -2.92 -8.33
C THR A 77 16.59 -2.68 -9.28
N ASN A 78 16.64 -3.51 -10.33
CA ASN A 78 17.49 -3.34 -11.50
C ASN A 78 16.67 -2.96 -12.75
N LEU A 79 15.35 -2.73 -12.62
CA LEU A 79 14.44 -2.48 -13.73
C LEU A 79 14.31 -0.99 -14.09
N LEU A 80 14.83 -0.09 -13.26
CA LEU A 80 14.78 1.35 -13.51
C LEU A 80 15.70 1.73 -14.68
N LYS A 81 15.19 2.60 -15.56
CA LYS A 81 16.00 3.25 -16.58
C LYS A 81 16.97 4.24 -15.92
N GLU A 82 18.09 4.50 -16.59
CA GLU A 82 19.08 5.47 -16.14
C GLU A 82 18.45 6.85 -15.89
N GLY A 83 18.84 7.50 -14.78
CA GLY A 83 18.33 8.80 -14.37
C GLY A 83 16.93 8.81 -13.76
N ARG A 84 16.24 7.66 -13.67
CA ARG A 84 14.91 7.54 -13.04
C ARG A 84 15.01 7.11 -11.59
N SER A 85 13.99 7.44 -10.80
CA SER A 85 13.91 7.08 -9.39
C SER A 85 12.61 6.38 -9.02
N LEU A 86 12.66 5.50 -8.01
CA LEU A 86 11.45 4.89 -7.46
C LEU A 86 10.53 5.93 -6.81
N GLY A 87 11.07 7.05 -6.30
CA GLY A 87 10.26 8.13 -5.74
C GLY A 87 9.32 8.81 -6.74
N GLU A 88 9.43 8.51 -8.03
CA GLU A 88 8.50 8.96 -9.06
C GLU A 88 7.23 8.07 -9.15
N LEU A 89 7.22 6.91 -8.48
CA LEU A 89 6.11 5.95 -8.52
C LEU A 89 4.89 6.49 -7.77
N TYR A 90 3.92 7.01 -8.53
CA TYR A 90 2.60 7.35 -7.99
C TYR A 90 1.71 6.10 -7.90
N VAL A 91 1.79 5.38 -6.78
CA VAL A 91 1.07 4.12 -6.58
C VAL A 91 -0.38 4.36 -6.18
N THR A 92 -1.31 3.96 -7.03
CA THR A 92 -2.75 4.16 -6.81
C THR A 92 -3.48 2.91 -6.38
N GLY A 93 -2.87 1.73 -6.54
CA GLY A 93 -3.44 0.46 -6.10
C GLY A 93 -2.33 -0.48 -5.67
N LEU A 94 -2.61 -1.23 -4.60
CA LEU A 94 -1.76 -2.27 -4.04
C LEU A 94 -2.63 -3.50 -3.84
N SER A 95 -2.12 -4.67 -4.22
CA SER A 95 -2.82 -5.94 -4.06
C SER A 95 -1.81 -7.02 -3.67
N MET A 96 -2.21 -7.94 -2.78
CA MET A 96 -1.40 -9.11 -2.46
C MET A 96 -2.01 -10.32 -3.15
N TYR A 97 -1.16 -11.11 -3.81
CA TYR A 97 -1.55 -12.41 -4.35
C TYR A 97 -0.36 -13.38 -4.24
N GLU A 98 -0.60 -14.58 -3.69
CA GLU A 98 0.42 -15.64 -3.50
C GLU A 98 1.74 -15.16 -2.84
N GLY A 99 1.63 -14.33 -1.79
CA GLY A 99 2.78 -13.80 -1.05
C GLY A 99 3.61 -12.76 -1.82
N LYS A 100 3.11 -12.28 -2.97
CA LYS A 100 3.71 -11.20 -3.76
C LYS A 100 2.83 -9.96 -3.71
N LEU A 101 3.47 -8.80 -3.54
CA LEU A 101 2.83 -7.51 -3.61
C LEU A 101 2.83 -7.00 -5.04
N PHE A 102 1.67 -6.63 -5.55
CA PHE A 102 1.52 -5.99 -6.85
C PHE A 102 1.08 -4.55 -6.63
N ALA A 103 1.80 -3.62 -7.26
CA ALA A 103 1.49 -2.20 -7.17
C ALA A 103 1.35 -1.62 -8.57
N VAL A 104 0.30 -0.81 -8.78
CA VAL A 104 0.07 -0.09 -10.03
C VAL A 104 0.51 1.36 -9.89
N SER A 105 1.39 1.83 -10.79
CA SER A 105 1.79 3.23 -10.86
C SER A 105 1.07 3.96 -11.99
N LYS A 106 0.42 5.07 -11.65
CA LYS A 106 -0.16 5.99 -12.63
C LYS A 106 0.89 6.71 -13.47
N ASN A 107 2.00 7.11 -12.87
CA ASN A 107 3.05 7.87 -13.57
C ASN A 107 3.82 7.04 -14.59
N PHE A 108 4.00 5.75 -14.33
CA PHE A 108 4.73 4.84 -15.22
C PHE A 108 3.83 3.96 -16.08
N ASN A 109 2.51 4.04 -15.86
CA ASN A 109 1.49 3.19 -16.47
C ASN A 109 1.90 1.71 -16.49
N CYS A 110 2.29 1.19 -15.33
CA CYS A 110 2.77 -0.17 -15.17
C CYS A 110 2.33 -0.77 -13.83
N ILE A 111 2.28 -2.09 -13.79
CA ILE A 111 2.19 -2.88 -12.56
C ILE A 111 3.57 -3.42 -12.26
N PHE A 112 4.01 -3.39 -11.01
CA PHE A 112 5.26 -4.01 -10.57
C PHE A 112 5.00 -5.02 -9.46
N GLU A 113 5.73 -6.12 -9.54
CA GLU A 113 5.72 -7.21 -8.57
C GLU A 113 6.87 -7.01 -7.60
N ILE A 114 6.53 -6.98 -6.31
CA ILE A 114 7.44 -6.81 -5.19
C ILE A 114 7.45 -8.12 -4.40
N ASP A 115 8.64 -8.65 -4.18
CA ASP A 115 8.90 -9.67 -3.17
C ASP A 115 9.09 -8.98 -1.81
N PRO A 116 8.12 -9.07 -0.88
CA PRO A 116 8.23 -8.42 0.42
C PRO A 116 9.27 -9.09 1.34
N LYS A 117 9.63 -10.35 1.08
CA LYS A 117 10.63 -11.07 1.88
C LYS A 117 12.05 -10.66 1.50
N ASN A 118 12.30 -10.46 0.22
CA ASN A 118 13.61 -10.03 -0.30
C ASN A 118 13.70 -8.51 -0.50
N GLU A 119 12.63 -7.78 -0.21
CA GLU A 119 12.52 -6.33 -0.35
C GLU A 119 12.92 -5.85 -1.76
N MET A 120 12.39 -6.51 -2.81
CA MET A 120 12.84 -6.31 -4.18
C MET A 120 11.68 -6.25 -5.17
N ILE A 121 11.72 -5.31 -6.11
CA ILE A 121 10.90 -5.36 -7.32
C ILE A 121 11.51 -6.37 -8.26
N VAL A 122 10.80 -7.47 -8.50
CA VAL A 122 11.27 -8.61 -9.29
C VAL A 122 10.78 -8.58 -10.73
N LYS A 123 9.65 -7.92 -11.01
CA LYS A 123 9.06 -7.85 -12.35
C LYS A 123 8.25 -6.56 -12.54
N ALA A 124 8.13 -6.13 -13.78
CA ALA A 124 7.25 -5.05 -14.20
C ALA A 124 6.44 -5.46 -15.43
N PHE A 125 5.16 -5.08 -15.45
CA PHE A 125 4.19 -5.33 -16.50
C PHE A 125 3.71 -3.98 -17.04
N ALA A 126 3.92 -3.73 -18.34
CA ALA A 126 3.42 -2.52 -18.97
C ALA A 126 1.90 -2.59 -19.11
N LEU A 127 1.21 -1.49 -18.86
CA LEU A 127 -0.21 -1.38 -19.15
C LEU A 127 -0.43 -0.80 -20.55
N PRO A 128 -1.54 -1.16 -21.22
CA PRO A 128 -1.93 -0.51 -22.47
C PRO A 128 -2.01 1.00 -22.33
N ALA A 129 -1.59 1.74 -23.36
CA ALA A 129 -1.63 3.21 -23.37
C ALA A 129 -3.06 3.78 -23.22
N SER A 130 -4.10 2.99 -23.52
CA SER A 130 -5.50 3.35 -23.31
C SER A 130 -5.91 3.40 -21.83
N LEU A 131 -5.12 2.84 -20.91
CA LEU A 131 -5.34 2.93 -19.48
C LEU A 131 -4.55 4.13 -18.93
N ASP A 132 -5.15 5.32 -18.99
CA ASP A 132 -4.47 6.59 -18.71
C ASP A 132 -4.74 7.16 -17.30
N ASP A 133 -5.66 6.56 -16.54
CA ASP A 133 -6.04 7.01 -15.21
C ASP A 133 -6.37 5.84 -14.30
N VAL A 134 -5.35 5.05 -14.00
CA VAL A 134 -5.43 3.88 -13.12
C VAL A 134 -5.53 4.30 -11.65
N ARG A 135 -6.55 3.78 -10.95
CA ARG A 135 -6.94 4.17 -9.58
C ARG A 135 -7.03 3.01 -8.59
N GLY A 136 -6.82 1.79 -9.05
CA GLY A 136 -6.92 0.60 -8.21
C GLY A 136 -6.45 -0.64 -8.96
N LEU A 137 -6.08 -1.66 -8.19
CA LEU A 137 -5.54 -2.91 -8.69
C LEU A 137 -6.10 -4.07 -7.86
N ILE A 138 -6.46 -5.15 -8.55
CA ILE A 138 -6.75 -6.45 -7.98
C ILE A 138 -5.84 -7.45 -8.71
N ALA A 139 -5.11 -8.26 -7.95
CA ALA A 139 -4.40 -9.42 -8.45
C ALA A 139 -5.09 -10.69 -7.92
N ASP A 140 -5.41 -11.61 -8.82
CA ASP A 140 -5.97 -12.91 -8.49
C ASP A 140 -5.47 -13.99 -9.47
N LYS A 141 -5.98 -15.22 -9.32
CA LYS A 141 -5.61 -16.37 -10.15
C LYS A 141 -5.88 -16.16 -11.65
N ASP A 142 -6.78 -15.25 -12.00
CA ASP A 142 -7.19 -14.97 -13.38
C ASP A 142 -6.38 -13.79 -13.97
N GLY A 143 -5.44 -13.23 -13.21
CA GLY A 143 -4.54 -12.15 -13.61
C GLY A 143 -4.82 -10.83 -12.90
N PHE A 144 -4.68 -9.72 -13.63
CA PHE A 144 -4.83 -8.38 -13.07
C PHE A 144 -6.14 -7.73 -13.50
N LYS A 145 -6.82 -7.07 -12.55
CA LYS A 145 -7.94 -6.17 -12.83
C LYS A 145 -7.57 -4.78 -12.37
N VAL A 146 -7.68 -3.80 -13.26
CA VAL A 146 -7.31 -2.42 -13.00
C VAL A 146 -8.57 -1.56 -13.05
N LEU A 147 -8.78 -0.75 -12.01
CA LEU A 147 -9.80 0.29 -12.05
C LEU A 147 -9.22 1.47 -12.83
N ASN A 148 -9.66 1.66 -14.07
CA ASN A 148 -9.26 2.80 -14.89
C ASN A 148 -10.42 3.80 -14.97
N ARG A 149 -10.20 5.03 -14.53
CA ARG A 149 -11.23 6.05 -14.31
C ARG A 149 -12.33 5.50 -13.38
N ASN A 150 -13.46 5.07 -13.94
CA ASN A 150 -14.59 4.49 -13.23
C ASN A 150 -15.00 3.12 -13.80
N VAL A 151 -14.12 2.47 -14.56
CA VAL A 151 -14.38 1.18 -15.21
C VAL A 151 -13.34 0.17 -14.74
N LEU A 152 -13.80 -1.00 -14.32
CA LEU A 152 -12.92 -2.13 -14.01
C LEU A 152 -12.56 -2.86 -15.30
N VAL A 153 -11.27 -2.92 -15.62
CA VAL A 153 -10.74 -3.59 -16.82
C VAL A 153 -9.97 -4.82 -16.39
N THR A 154 -10.29 -5.98 -16.96
CA THR A 154 -9.50 -7.21 -16.76
C THR A 154 -8.41 -7.26 -17.81
N LEU A 155 -7.16 -7.37 -17.37
CA LEU A 155 -6.01 -7.62 -18.22
C LEU A 155 -5.92 -9.13 -18.41
N ARG A 156 -6.07 -9.57 -19.66
CA ARG A 156 -5.79 -10.94 -20.07
C ARG A 156 -4.51 -10.89 -20.90
N ASP A 157 -3.66 -11.89 -20.71
CA ASP A 157 -2.52 -12.13 -21.61
C ASP A 157 -3.00 -12.35 -23.05
#